data_AF-A0A925D3A0-F1
#
_entry.id   AF-A0A925D3A0-F1
#
_cell.length_a   1.000
_cell.length_b   1.000
_cell.length_c   1.000
_cell.angle_alpha   90.00
_cell.angle_beta   90.00
_cell.angle_gamma   90.00
#
_symmetry.space_group_name_H-M   'P 1'
#
loop_
_entity.id
_entity.type
_entity.pdbx_description
1 polymer ?
#
loop_
_entity_poly.entity_id
_entity_poly.type
_entity_poly.pdbx_seq_one_letter_code
_entity_poly.pdbx_strand_id
1 'polypeptide(L)' 'MTAKIMTGPAETEALVSGHVVADRLGVPYESLLRWRKNGRIPGVAMNARVIRFSLRQVAEALGIDVSEAAK' A
#
# COMPACT_ATOMS: atom_id res chain seq x y z
N MET A 1 -29.33 -18.42 -13.76
CA MET A 1 -28.96 -18.84 -12.39
C MET A 1 -27.61 -18.23 -12.05
N THR A 2 -27.68 -17.25 -11.14
CA THR A 2 -26.69 -16.63 -10.24
C THR A 2 -25.20 -16.88 -10.50
N ALA A 3 -24.49 -15.83 -10.93
CA ALA A 3 -23.04 -15.75 -10.81
C ALA A 3 -22.66 -15.89 -9.33
N LYS A 4 -21.96 -16.98 -9.01
CA LYS A 4 -21.43 -17.23 -7.67
C LYS A 4 -20.16 -16.41 -7.51
N ILE A 5 -20.30 -15.18 -7.01
CA ILE A 5 -19.16 -14.38 -6.57
C ILE A 5 -18.62 -15.07 -5.32
N MET A 6 -17.64 -15.95 -5.52
CA MET A 6 -16.84 -16.51 -4.44
C MET A 6 -15.87 -15.43 -3.97
N THR A 7 -16.36 -14.52 -3.14
CA THR A 7 -15.52 -13.62 -2.35
C THR A 7 -14.85 -14.44 -1.24
N GLY A 8 -13.73 -15.09 -1.56
CA GLY A 8 -12.81 -15.56 -0.53
C GLY A 8 -12.12 -14.36 0.13
N PRO A 9 -11.70 -14.44 1.42
CA PRO A 9 -10.99 -13.37 2.13
C PRO A 9 -9.52 -13.29 1.68
N ALA A 10 -9.30 -13.23 0.38
CA ALA A 10 -8.10 -12.66 -0.19
C ALA A 10 -8.49 -11.24 -0.59
N GLU A 11 -8.62 -10.35 0.40
CA GLU A 11 -8.56 -8.92 0.15
C GLU A 11 -7.28 -8.71 -0.64
N THR A 12 -7.45 -8.53 -1.95
CA THR A 12 -6.34 -8.25 -2.84
C THR A 12 -5.82 -6.92 -2.36
N GLU A 13 -4.77 -6.93 -1.54
CA GLU A 13 -4.21 -5.76 -0.90
C GLU A 13 -4.06 -4.68 -1.97
N ALA A 14 -4.93 -3.66 -1.90
CA ALA A 14 -5.12 -2.79 -3.04
C ALA A 14 -3.83 -2.01 -3.27
N LEU A 15 -3.08 -2.40 -4.30
CA LEU A 15 -1.88 -1.70 -4.73
C LEU A 15 -2.33 -0.33 -5.26
N VAL A 16 -2.09 0.69 -4.46
CA VAL A 16 -2.41 2.09 -4.77
C VAL A 16 -1.16 2.84 -5.22
N SER A 17 -1.35 4.01 -5.84
CA SER A 17 -0.22 4.86 -6.22
C SER A 17 0.48 5.36 -4.96
N GLY A 18 1.80 5.58 -5.04
CA GLY A 18 2.53 6.11 -3.89
C GLY A 18 2.11 7.52 -3.48
N HIS A 19 1.46 8.29 -4.37
CA HIS A 19 0.85 9.56 -4.00
C HIS A 19 -0.32 9.36 -3.02
N VAL A 20 -1.16 8.33 -3.22
CA VAL A 20 -2.26 8.00 -2.30
C VAL A 20 -1.73 7.51 -0.96
N VAL A 21 -0.66 6.71 -0.96
CA VAL A 21 -0.02 6.27 0.29
C VAL A 21 0.62 7.44 1.03
N ALA A 22 1.29 8.34 0.30
CA ALA A 22 1.90 9.55 0.84
C ALA A 22 0.85 10.43 1.53
N ASP A 23 -0.26 10.68 0.85
CA ASP A 23 -1.39 11.45 1.36
C ASP A 23 -1.98 10.83 2.64
N ARG A 24 -2.29 9.53 2.61
CA ARG A 24 -2.87 8.82 3.78
C ARG A 24 -1.95 8.75 4.98
N LEU A 25 -0.65 8.65 4.76
CA LEU A 25 0.34 8.61 5.85
C LEU A 25 0.80 10.02 6.26
N GLY A 26 0.39 11.07 5.54
CA GLY A 26 0.86 12.44 5.78
C GLY A 26 2.35 12.64 5.53
N VAL A 27 2.95 11.84 4.63
CA VAL A 27 4.40 11.88 4.34
C VAL A 27 4.66 12.30 2.89
N PRO A 28 5.78 12.98 2.60
CA PRO A 28 6.13 13.29 1.22
C PRO A 28 6.35 12.03 0.36
N TYR A 29 5.89 12.05 -0.90
CA TYR A 29 6.10 10.95 -1.84
C TYR A 29 7.59 10.60 -2.03
N GLU A 30 8.48 11.60 -2.00
CA GLU A 30 9.93 11.37 -2.07
C GLU A 30 10.47 10.55 -0.89
N SER A 31 9.86 10.70 0.29
CA SER A 31 10.21 9.89 1.47
C SER A 31 9.87 8.42 1.24
N LEU A 32 8.71 8.12 0.65
CA LEU A 32 8.34 6.75 0.28
C LEU A 32 9.34 6.16 -0.73
N LEU A 33 9.74 6.92 -1.75
CA LEU A 33 10.74 6.46 -2.73
C LEU A 33 12.09 6.20 -2.07
N ARG A 34 12.53 7.08 -1.16
CA ARG A 34 13.78 6.91 -0.42
C ARG A 34 13.73 5.70 0.50
N TRP A 35 12.63 5.50 1.23
CA TRP A 35 12.44 4.33 2.09
C TRP A 35 12.41 3.04 1.28
N ARG A 36 11.72 3.02 0.14
CA ARG A 36 11.74 1.87 -0.78
C ARG A 36 13.16 1.59 -1.28
N LYS A 37 13.88 2.62 -1.73
CA LYS A 37 15.26 2.49 -2.22
C LYS A 37 16.20 1.93 -1.16
N ASN A 38 15.96 2.27 0.10
CA ASN A 38 16.72 1.77 1.25
C ASN A 38 16.23 0.40 1.76
N GLY A 39 15.26 -0.23 1.09
CA GLY A 39 14.68 -1.52 1.50
C GLY A 39 13.82 -1.46 2.77
N ARG A 40 13.46 -0.25 3.22
CA ARG A 40 12.65 -0.03 4.43
C ARG A 40 11.18 -0.35 4.26
N ILE A 41 10.63 -0.14 3.05
CA ILE A 41 9.23 -0.42 2.74
C ILE A 41 9.11 -1.21 1.44
N PRO A 42 8.16 -2.14 1.32
CA PRO A 42 7.91 -2.86 0.08
C PRO A 42 7.22 -1.96 -0.93
N GLY A 43 7.56 -2.14 -2.22
CA GLY A 43 6.94 -1.41 -3.32
C GLY A 43 7.05 -2.17 -4.63
N VAL A 44 5.90 -2.42 -5.26
CA VAL A 44 5.77 -3.21 -6.48
C VAL A 44 5.96 -2.31 -7.69
N ALA A 45 7.02 -2.52 -8.45
CA ALA A 45 7.19 -1.86 -9.74
C ALA A 45 6.29 -2.55 -10.78
N MET A 46 5.29 -1.83 -11.29
CA MET A 46 4.44 -2.31 -12.39
C MET A 46 5.17 -2.18 -13.73
N ASN A 47 6.02 -1.17 -13.87
CA ASN A 47 6.87 -0.91 -15.03
C ASN A 47 7.98 0.09 -14.63
N ALA A 48 8.80 0.54 -15.59
CA ALA A 48 9.96 1.40 -15.32
C ALA A 48 9.63 2.74 -14.64
N ARG A 49 8.36 3.19 -14.65
CA ARG A 49 7.93 4.50 -14.13
C ARG A 49 6.83 4.44 -13.07
N VAL A 50 6.13 3.32 -12.92
CA VAL A 50 4.99 3.19 -12.00
C VAL A 50 5.35 2.21 -10.90
N ILE A 51 5.44 2.74 -9.67
CA ILE A 51 5.58 1.96 -8.45
C ILE A 51 4.27 2.08 -7.68
N ARG A 52 3.71 0.94 -7.32
CA ARG A 52 2.55 0.86 -6.43
C ARG A 52 2.95 0.31 -5.07
N PHE A 53 2.19 0.73 -4.07
CA PHE A 53 2.44 0.43 -2.68
C PHE A 53 1.17 -0.18 -2.09
N SER A 54 1.34 -1.16 -1.22
CA SER A 54 0.29 -1.54 -0.30
C SER A 54 0.35 -0.61 0.91
N LEU A 55 -0.75 0.05 1.23
CA LEU A 55 -0.83 0.91 2.41
C LEU A 55 -0.56 0.10 3.68
N ARG A 56 -1.10 -1.12 3.78
CA ARG A 56 -0.92 -2.00 4.93
C ARG A 56 0.54 -2.35 5.11
N GLN A 57 1.20 -2.86 4.07
CA GLN A 57 2.61 -3.24 4.18
C GLN A 57 3.53 -2.05 4.46
N VAL A 58 3.23 -0.89 3.88
CA VAL A 58 4.00 0.33 4.19
C VAL A 58 3.78 0.73 5.64
N ALA A 59 2.55 0.68 6.15
CA ALA A 59 2.25 0.97 7.55
C ALA A 59 2.93 -0.02 8.51
N GLU A 60 2.82 -1.33 8.24
CA GLU A 60 3.50 -2.38 8.99
C GLU A 60 5.02 -2.19 9.00
N ALA A 61 5.62 -1.89 7.85
CA ALA A 61 7.05 -1.64 7.72
C ALA A 61 7.52 -0.36 8.43
N LEU A 62 6.62 0.61 8.61
CA LEU A 62 6.87 1.83 9.39
C LEU A 62 6.46 1.69 10.87
N GLY A 63 5.92 0.55 11.29
CA GLY A 63 5.39 0.33 12.64
C GLY A 63 4.18 1.20 12.96
N ILE A 64 3.44 1.65 11.94
CA ILE A 64 2.21 2.40 12.09
C ILE A 64 1.06 1.39 12.15
N ASP A 65 0.38 1.34 13.29
CA ASP A 65 -0.82 0.53 13.41
C ASP A 65 -1.98 1.24 12.69
N VAL A 66 -2.43 0.66 11.58
CA VAL A 66 -3.59 1.14 10.79
C VAL A 66 -4.91 0.51 11.24
N SER A 67 -4.91 -0.26 12.34
CA SER A 67 -6.08 -1.00 12.82
C SER A 67 -7.10 -0.10 13.55
N GLU A 68 -6.74 1.15 13.87
CA GLU A 68 -7.57 2.05 14.69
C GLU A 68 -8.35 3.14 13.91
N ALA A 69 -8.56 2.99 12.60
CA ALA A 69 -9.41 3.90 11.82
C ALA A 69 -10.83 3.37 11.53
N ALA A 70 -11.30 2.40 12.32
CA ALA A 70 -12.68 1.90 12.27
C ALA A 70 -13.40 2.26 13.57
N LYS A 71 -13.89 3.51 13.68
CA LYS A 71 -14.83 3.92 14.74
C LYS A 71 -15.89 4.84 14.19
#